data_AF-A0A923PSC7-F1
#
_entry.id   AF-A0A923PSC7-F1
#
_cell.length_a   1.000
_cell.length_b   1.000
_cell.length_c   1.000
_cell.angle_alpha   90.00
_cell.angle_beta   90.00
_cell.angle_gamma   90.00
#
_symmetry.space_group_name_H-M   'P 1'
#
loop_
_entity.id
_entity.type
_entity.pdbx_description
1 polymer ?
#
loop_
_entity_poly.entity_id
_entity_poly.type
_entity_poly.pdbx_seq_one_letter_code
_entity_poly.pdbx_strand_id
1 'polypeptide(L)'
;MTSLTETKSLVGAFTPEAFAAALAEQSAAPAWWLDRKRAAYEKFAALPMPVRTDEMWRFSSIATLTLAGFTHSPIENPKSKIEDPIPFGPAALTFLNNTLTPSTPTPALPAGVIDTTLTEAAAKH
;
A
#
# COMPACT_ATOMS: atom_id res chain seq x y z
N MET A 1 -3.95 -43.57 -2.04
CA MET A 1 -3.19 -42.33 -2.34
C MET A 1 -4.16 -41.17 -2.25
N THR A 2 -4.17 -40.47 -1.12
CA THR A 2 -5.11 -39.37 -0.87
C THR A 2 -4.42 -38.08 -1.29
N SER A 3 -4.76 -37.56 -2.46
CA SER A 3 -4.29 -36.25 -2.91
C SER A 3 -5.02 -35.18 -2.10
N LEU A 4 -4.30 -34.47 -1.23
CA LEU A 4 -4.80 -33.27 -0.57
C LEU A 4 -4.77 -32.14 -1.59
N THR A 5 -5.95 -31.71 -2.03
CA THR A 5 -6.11 -30.54 -2.90
C THR A 5 -5.64 -29.31 -2.13
N GLU A 6 -4.43 -28.82 -2.42
CA GLU A 6 -3.90 -27.60 -1.84
C GLU A 6 -4.82 -26.42 -2.22
N THR A 7 -5.51 -25.87 -1.23
CA THR A 7 -6.44 -24.75 -1.44
C THR A 7 -5.59 -23.51 -1.66
N LYS A 8 -5.51 -23.02 -2.90
CA LYS A 8 -4.75 -21.82 -3.24
C LYS A 8 -5.32 -20.63 -2.46
N SER A 9 -4.50 -20.03 -1.59
CA SER A 9 -4.87 -18.85 -0.81
C SER A 9 -5.32 -17.71 -1.74
N LEU A 10 -6.48 -17.11 -1.46
CA LEU A 10 -7.01 -15.96 -2.19
C LEU A 10 -6.29 -14.66 -1.84
N VAL A 11 -5.69 -14.59 -0.65
CA VAL A 11 -5.04 -13.37 -0.12
C VAL A 11 -3.52 -13.42 -0.16
N GLY A 12 -2.92 -14.60 -0.39
CA GLY A 12 -1.46 -14.75 -0.46
C GLY A 12 -0.75 -14.25 0.80
N ALA A 13 0.18 -13.31 0.63
CA ALA A 13 0.94 -12.66 1.71
C ALA A 13 0.15 -11.57 2.47
N PHE A 14 -1.02 -11.17 1.97
CA PHE A 14 -1.86 -10.14 2.57
C PHE A 14 -2.83 -10.76 3.58
N THR A 15 -2.30 -11.43 4.61
CA THR A 15 -3.13 -12.16 5.58
C THR A 15 -3.90 -11.21 6.52
N PRO A 16 -4.98 -11.69 7.18
CA PRO A 16 -5.72 -10.86 8.15
C PRO A 16 -4.83 -10.34 9.28
N GLU A 17 -3.84 -11.12 9.72
CA GLU A 17 -2.89 -10.76 10.76
C GLU A 17 -1.96 -9.64 10.30
N ALA A 18 -1.42 -9.76 9.07
CA ALA A 18 -0.59 -8.72 8.48
C ALA A 18 -1.37 -7.41 8.29
N PHE A 19 -2.62 -7.49 7.84
CA PHE A 19 -3.50 -6.35 7.73
C PHE A 19 -3.82 -5.72 9.10
N ALA A 20 -4.12 -6.52 10.11
CA ALA A 20 -4.40 -6.04 11.46
C ALA A 20 -3.18 -5.34 12.09
N ALA A 21 -1.98 -5.87 11.90
CA ALA A 21 -0.73 -5.24 12.33
C ALA A 21 -0.54 -3.85 11.67
N ALA A 22 -0.71 -3.78 10.34
CA ALA A 22 -0.61 -2.52 9.61
C ALA A 22 -1.69 -1.49 10.00
N LEU A 23 -2.89 -1.96 10.38
CA LEU A 23 -3.97 -1.08 10.84
C LEU A 23 -3.69 -0.53 12.25
N ALA A 24 -3.06 -1.31 13.12
CA ALA A 24 -2.69 -0.90 14.47
C ALA A 24 -1.66 0.24 14.49
N GLU A 25 -0.75 0.28 13.51
CA GLU A 25 0.20 1.39 13.30
C GLU A 25 -0.50 2.73 12.99
N GLN A 26 -1.78 2.71 12.61
CA GLN A 26 -2.57 3.88 12.23
C GLN A 26 -3.64 4.24 13.26
N SER A 27 -3.42 3.88 14.53
CA SER A 27 -4.37 4.11 15.64
C SER A 27 -4.77 5.57 15.85
N ALA A 28 -3.97 6.54 15.39
CA ALA A 28 -4.30 7.96 15.43
C ALA A 28 -5.31 8.41 14.35
N ALA A 29 -5.62 7.56 13.36
CA ALA A 29 -6.56 7.91 12.31
C ALA A 29 -8.02 7.83 12.79
N PRO A 30 -8.96 8.58 12.17
CA PRO A 30 -10.36 8.59 12.56
C PRO A 30 -11.01 7.21 12.38
N ALA A 31 -11.95 6.88 13.27
CA ALA A 31 -12.63 5.57 13.25
C ALA A 31 -13.24 5.23 11.88
N TRP A 32 -13.92 6.19 11.24
CA TRP A 32 -14.54 6.01 9.92
C TRP A 32 -13.54 5.61 8.83
N TRP A 33 -12.28 6.06 8.94
CA TRP A 33 -11.22 5.73 7.99
C TRP A 33 -10.74 4.30 8.20
N LEU A 34 -10.54 3.89 9.46
CA LEU A 34 -10.15 2.53 9.81
C LEU A 34 -11.24 1.52 9.41
N ASP A 35 -12.51 1.85 9.63
CA ASP A 35 -13.65 1.02 9.22
C ASP A 35 -13.71 0.85 7.70
N ARG A 36 -13.47 1.92 6.94
CA ARG A 36 -13.40 1.85 5.48
C ARG A 36 -12.28 0.93 5.00
N LYS A 37 -11.12 0.93 5.66
CA LYS A 37 -10.02 0.00 5.36
C LYS A 37 -10.40 -1.45 5.64
N ARG A 38 -11.05 -1.73 6.78
CA ARG A 38 -11.53 -3.08 7.11
C ARG A 38 -12.51 -3.59 6.06
N ALA A 39 -13.51 -2.79 5.70
CA ALA A 39 -14.49 -3.16 4.67
C ALA A 39 -13.84 -3.40 3.30
N ALA A 40 -12.83 -2.61 2.94
CA ALA A 40 -12.07 -2.83 1.70
C ALA A 40 -11.25 -4.12 1.73
N TYR A 41 -10.62 -4.45 2.87
CA TYR A 41 -9.87 -5.68 3.05
C TYR A 41 -10.78 -6.92 3.00
N GLU A 42 -11.93 -6.89 3.67
CA GLU A 42 -12.93 -7.96 3.62
C GLU A 42 -13.39 -8.22 2.19
N LYS A 43 -13.67 -7.15 1.43
CA LYS A 43 -14.02 -7.26 0.01
C LYS A 43 -12.88 -7.86 -0.81
N PHE A 44 -11.65 -7.41 -0.60
CA PHE A 44 -10.47 -7.97 -1.28
C PHE A 44 -10.31 -9.48 -0.99
N ALA A 45 -10.42 -9.87 0.28
CA ALA A 45 -10.25 -11.26 0.69
C ALA A 45 -11.35 -12.20 0.15
N ALA A 46 -12.53 -11.66 -0.15
CA ALA A 46 -13.64 -12.40 -0.74
C ALA A 46 -13.58 -12.46 -2.29
N LEU A 47 -12.77 -11.63 -2.94
CA LEU A 47 -12.69 -11.61 -4.41
C LEU A 47 -11.77 -12.73 -4.91
N PRO A 48 -12.17 -13.45 -5.98
CA PRO A 48 -11.27 -14.40 -6.63
C PRO A 48 -10.14 -13.67 -7.37
N MET A 49 -9.06 -14.39 -7.67
CA MET A 49 -8.06 -13.93 -8.63
C MET A 49 -8.72 -13.68 -10.00
N PRO A 50 -8.31 -12.62 -10.73
CA PRO A 50 -8.87 -12.35 -12.05
C PRO A 50 -8.56 -13.49 -13.02
N VAL A 51 -9.48 -13.71 -13.95
CA VAL A 51 -9.34 -14.68 -15.04
C VAL A 51 -9.41 -13.98 -16.39
N ARG A 52 -8.88 -14.60 -17.44
CA ARG A 52 -8.82 -13.97 -18.78
C ARG A 52 -10.19 -13.72 -19.41
N THR A 53 -11.22 -14.39 -18.91
CA THR A 53 -12.62 -14.18 -19.32
C THR A 53 -13.24 -12.95 -18.66
N ASP A 54 -12.60 -12.36 -17.65
CA ASP A 54 -13.03 -11.10 -17.07
C ASP A 54 -12.72 -9.97 -18.04
N GLU A 55 -13.75 -9.26 -18.52
CA GLU A 55 -13.62 -8.25 -19.58
C GLU A 55 -12.59 -7.17 -19.22
N MET A 56 -12.54 -6.78 -17.94
CA MET A 56 -11.58 -5.79 -17.42
C MET A 56 -10.12 -6.25 -17.48
N TRP A 57 -9.86 -7.55 -17.61
CA TRP A 57 -8.53 -8.17 -17.58
C TRP A 57 -8.14 -8.80 -18.92
N ARG A 58 -9.03 -8.79 -19.92
CA ARG A 58 -8.86 -9.49 -21.20
C ARG A 58 -7.55 -9.16 -21.92
N PHE A 59 -7.08 -7.92 -21.78
CA PHE A 59 -5.85 -7.41 -22.40
C PHE A 59 -4.66 -7.30 -21.44
N SER A 60 -4.82 -7.69 -20.18
CA SER A 60 -3.75 -7.70 -19.18
C SER A 60 -3.06 -9.06 -19.12
N SER A 61 -1.74 -9.06 -18.98
CA SER A 61 -0.98 -10.29 -18.71
C SER A 61 -1.13 -10.67 -17.23
N ILE A 62 -2.08 -11.55 -16.93
CA ILE A 62 -2.39 -11.98 -15.55
C ILE A 62 -1.83 -13.37 -15.20
N ALA A 63 -1.24 -14.08 -16.15
CA ALA A 63 -0.78 -15.45 -15.96
C ALA A 63 0.32 -15.59 -14.89
N THR A 64 1.12 -14.52 -14.69
CA THR A 64 2.20 -14.46 -13.70
C THR A 64 1.80 -13.73 -12.42
N LEU A 65 0.56 -13.25 -12.32
CA LEU A 65 0.09 -12.54 -11.14
C LEU A 65 -0.07 -13.53 -9.97
N THR A 66 0.68 -13.32 -8.91
CA THR A 66 0.59 -14.06 -7.65
C THR A 66 0.58 -13.09 -6.48
N LEU A 67 -0.11 -13.47 -5.41
CA LEU A 67 -0.14 -12.72 -4.16
C LEU A 67 0.73 -13.38 -3.08
N ALA A 68 1.21 -14.60 -3.33
CA ALA A 68 2.01 -15.37 -2.38
C ALA A 68 3.52 -15.15 -2.61
N GLY A 69 4.32 -15.43 -1.57
CA GLY A 69 5.79 -15.40 -1.66
C GLY A 69 6.41 -14.01 -1.49
N PHE A 70 5.62 -13.00 -1.13
CA PHE A 70 6.11 -11.65 -0.83
C PHE A 70 6.23 -11.42 0.67
N THR A 71 7.18 -10.58 1.05
CA THR A 71 7.31 -10.06 2.41
C THR A 71 7.51 -8.55 2.34
N HIS A 72 7.09 -7.85 3.38
CA HIS A 72 7.39 -6.43 3.50
C HIS A 72 8.87 -6.27 3.84
N SER A 73 9.63 -5.63 2.96
CA SER A 73 11.05 -5.32 3.22
C SER A 73 11.16 -3.94 3.86
N PRO A 74 11.45 -3.85 5.18
CA PRO A 74 11.64 -2.56 5.83
C PRO A 74 12.87 -1.86 5.26
N ILE A 75 12.80 -0.53 5.19
CA ILE A 75 13.96 0.26 4.77
C ILE A 75 14.83 0.51 6.00
N GLU A 76 15.99 -0.14 6.05
CA GLU A 76 16.92 -0.03 7.19
C GLU A 76 17.49 1.39 7.34
N ASN A 77 17.52 2.19 6.26
CA ASN A 77 17.97 3.59 6.28
C ASN A 77 17.23 4.46 5.24
N PRO A 78 16.04 5.02 5.53
CA PRO A 78 15.29 5.86 4.59
C PRO A 78 15.99 7.20 4.25
N LYS A 79 17.14 7.47 4.88
CA LYS A 79 17.98 8.66 4.64
C LYS A 79 18.98 8.49 3.50
N SER A 80 19.11 7.31 2.89
CA SER A 80 19.86 7.16 1.64
C SER A 80 19.17 8.02 0.60
N LYS A 81 19.82 9.13 0.24
CA LYS A 81 19.34 10.08 -0.77
C LYS A 81 18.97 9.29 -2.02
N ILE A 82 17.85 9.61 -2.63
CA ILE A 82 17.67 9.30 -4.05
C ILE A 82 18.77 10.11 -4.76
N GLU A 83 19.85 9.44 -5.12
CA GLU A 83 21.02 10.05 -5.75
C GLU A 83 20.75 10.41 -7.21
N ASP A 84 19.68 9.87 -7.79
CA ASP A 84 19.30 10.16 -9.16
C ASP A 84 18.66 11.56 -9.26
N PRO A 85 19.16 12.43 -10.15
CA PRO A 85 18.51 13.69 -10.44
C PRO A 85 17.13 13.40 -11.04
N ILE A 86 16.09 13.61 -10.26
CA ILE A 86 14.73 13.62 -10.77
C ILE A 86 14.67 14.80 -11.75
N PRO A 87 14.27 14.59 -13.02
CA PRO A 87 14.24 15.66 -14.04
C PRO A 87 13.29 16.81 -13.70
N PHE A 88 12.51 16.66 -12.63
CA PHE A 88 11.53 17.63 -12.12
C PHE A 88 11.99 18.29 -10.80
N GLY A 89 13.22 18.05 -10.33
CA GLY A 89 13.70 18.49 -9.03
C GLY A 89 13.22 17.61 -7.87
N PRO A 90 13.61 17.93 -6.63
CA PRO A 90 13.27 17.10 -5.48
C PRO A 90 11.76 17.17 -5.18
N ALA A 91 11.11 16.02 -5.03
CA ALA A 91 9.70 15.95 -4.67
C ALA A 91 9.49 16.37 -3.21
N ALA A 92 8.42 17.11 -2.95
CA ALA A 92 8.04 17.54 -1.60
C ALA A 92 7.76 16.36 -0.66
N LEU A 93 7.23 15.25 -1.19
CA LEU A 93 7.03 14.00 -0.45
C LEU A 93 7.54 12.84 -1.31
N THR A 94 8.48 12.08 -0.76
CA THR A 94 9.04 10.88 -1.40
C THR A 94 8.81 9.70 -0.48
N PHE A 95 8.21 8.64 -1.01
CA PHE A 95 7.96 7.40 -0.29
C PHE A 95 8.76 6.27 -0.92
N LEU A 96 9.56 5.58 -0.11
CA LEU A 96 10.19 4.33 -0.48
C LEU A 96 9.55 3.23 0.39
N ASN A 97 9.04 2.15 -0.21
CA ASN A 97 8.35 1.06 0.49
C ASN A 97 7.42 1.54 1.61
N ASN A 98 6.49 2.45 1.28
CA ASN A 98 5.51 3.02 2.22
C ASN A 98 6.10 3.86 3.38
N THR A 99 7.40 4.17 3.35
CA THR A 99 8.09 5.00 4.34
C THR A 99 8.47 6.34 3.72
N LEU A 100 8.12 7.45 4.40
CA LEU A 100 8.54 8.78 4.00
C LEU A 100 10.06 8.91 4.16
N THR A 101 10.77 9.17 3.07
CA THR A 101 12.18 9.59 3.12
C THR A 101 12.28 11.07 3.46
N PRO A 102 13.41 11.59 3.95
CA PRO A 102 13.57 13.01 4.22
C PRO A 102 13.10 13.87 3.03
N SER A 103 12.03 14.62 3.24
CA SER A 103 11.47 15.53 2.26
C SER A 103 12.37 16.75 2.11
N THR A 104 12.45 17.29 0.90
CA THR A 104 12.94 18.66 0.73
C THR A 104 11.85 19.63 1.16
N PRO A 105 12.19 20.73 1.87
CA PRO A 105 11.22 21.74 2.23
C PRO A 105 10.48 22.25 0.99
N THR A 106 9.15 22.18 1.03
CA THR A 106 8.31 22.74 -0.02
C THR A 106 8.45 24.27 -0.01
N PRO A 107 8.58 24.92 -1.18
CA PRO A 107 8.51 26.38 -1.25
C PRO A 107 7.17 26.88 -0.67
N ALA A 108 7.10 28.18 -0.33
CA ALA A 108 5.91 28.77 0.25
C ALA A 108 4.66 28.46 -0.59
N LEU A 109 3.71 27.74 0.00
CA LEU A 109 2.48 27.33 -0.65
C LEU A 109 1.42 28.44 -0.56
N PRO A 110 0.48 28.50 -1.53
CA PRO A 110 -0.66 29.40 -1.44
C PRO A 110 -1.47 29.18 -0.15
N ALA A 111 -2.15 30.24 0.31
CA ALA A 111 -2.99 30.17 1.49
C ALA A 111 -4.07 29.07 1.35
N GLY A 112 -4.20 28.23 2.38
CA GLY A 112 -5.15 27.11 2.42
C GLY A 112 -4.63 25.80 1.81
N VAL A 113 -3.42 25.78 1.25
CA VAL A 113 -2.81 24.54 0.73
C VAL A 113 -1.99 23.88 1.83
N ILE A 114 -2.21 22.58 2.03
CA ILE A 114 -1.51 21.74 3.01
C ILE A 114 -0.76 20.65 2.25
N ASP A 115 0.54 20.54 2.52
CA ASP A 115 1.41 19.53 1.95
C ASP A 115 1.98 18.68 3.09
N THR A 116 1.40 17.49 3.27
CA THR A 116 1.72 16.57 4.35
C THR A 116 1.35 15.14 3.98
N THR A 117 1.80 14.17 4.78
CA THR A 117 1.44 12.76 4.59
C THR A 117 -0.03 12.51 4.90
N LEU A 118 -0.61 11.47 4.28
CA LEU A 118 -1.97 11.06 4.60
C LEU A 118 -2.15 10.67 6.08
N THR A 119 -1.12 10.08 6.70
CA THR A 119 -1.14 9.73 8.13
C THR A 119 -1.24 10.98 9.01
N GLU A 120 -0.45 12.00 8.71
CA GLU A 120 -0.48 13.27 9.44
C GLU A 120 -1.78 14.03 9.17
N ALA A 121 -2.25 14.05 7.92
CA ALA A 121 -3.52 14.66 7.56
C ALA A 121 -4.69 14.01 8.31
N ALA A 122 -4.77 12.68 8.33
CA ALA A 122 -5.81 11.95 9.04
C ALA A 122 -5.81 12.24 10.56
N ALA A 123 -4.65 12.56 11.15
CA ALA A 123 -4.55 12.90 12.56
C ALA A 123 -4.89 14.37 12.87
N LYS A 124 -4.76 15.29 11.90
CA LYS A 124 -4.79 16.75 12.14
C LYS A 124 -5.91 17.50 11.42
N HIS A 125 -6.55 16.89 10.42
CA HIS A 125 -7.54 17.53 9.55
C HIS A 125 -8.75 16.62 9.32
#